data_AF-A0A7L3JED6-F1
#
_entry.id   AF-A0A7L3JED6-F1
#
_cell.length_a   1.000
_cell.length_b   1.000
_cell.length_c   1.000
_cell.angle_alpha   90.00
_cell.angle_beta   90.00
_cell.angle_gamma   90.00
#
_symmetry.space_group_name_H-M   'P 1'
#
loop_
_entity.id
_entity.type
_entity.pdbx_description
1 polymer ?
#
loop_
_entity_poly.entity_id
_entity_poly.type
_entity_poly.pdbx_seq_one_letter_code
_entity_poly.pdbx_strand_id
1 'polypeptide(L)'
;MPSLQWDRILVGITCCVVTVTLWALCIWQLVLRFKTDITESVVSPCFCLNGGICQDGACMCPEEWVGSLCEIVNFCEASTCTVNTSESITKNLTFERIIVGKYGNSKEKCEPDTVNGNTSIAIRMCSRKGRIPTLEPPKILNCNENLDSLASQVETVDSSNVSAIASNTQILTSMPDQLTTQNISAAANIAVQILNKPNVSEDSQASVAVMATVSQLLDANETEFNYNDLVNVTTSLTETMEKFSLTGNISQPNIAIQSAPLKLSSSTILFLAQRDTALGYYQSTKLEIQENVPGLIGDLSTEVQILFNIINNNNGRVGFVLYQNDKLFQSRIYQSRSSFSKQIVSGNIDGGRTSSVEIAFSPKYNTSELQLRDHACVFWDYTVNDWSTTGCAKGRDQFLRCRCNHTTNFAVLMAFQIKYKYAKPLEYISYIGVGLSIAGLVITILFQIFTRKTRKSSVTWMLVSLCFSMLIFNIIFISGIENKNARNHSSNTTSYYQQHLPYDTASNTLLTSDMVDPPADSSCTVVAVLLHYFLLATFMWTALNSAQLYLLLLRAMKPLPGHFLVTISVIGWGIPAVVVAVTLGATYREGRALNYRQEEFCWLAALDQNHNFSMQKPMLWSFLLPVA
;
A
#
# COMPACT_ATOMS: atom_id res chain seq x y z
N MET A 1 71.26 -21.94 -31.11
CA MET A 1 70.02 -22.36 -30.42
C MET A 1 69.06 -21.17 -30.34
N PRO A 2 68.00 -21.17 -31.15
CA PRO A 2 66.74 -20.52 -30.78
C PRO A 2 65.55 -21.44 -31.16
N SER A 3 65.05 -22.24 -30.22
CA SER A 3 63.87 -23.10 -30.45
C SER A 3 62.72 -22.86 -29.46
N LEU A 4 62.87 -21.97 -28.47
CA LEU A 4 61.90 -21.82 -27.39
C LEU A 4 60.81 -20.74 -27.63
N GLN A 5 60.89 -19.96 -28.71
CA GLN A 5 59.98 -18.83 -28.97
C GLN A 5 58.78 -19.20 -29.85
N TRP A 6 58.93 -20.22 -30.70
CA TRP A 6 57.87 -20.70 -31.60
C TRP A 6 56.79 -21.51 -30.87
N ASP A 7 57.15 -22.29 -29.83
CA ASP A 7 56.19 -23.06 -29.05
C ASP A 7 55.16 -22.19 -28.32
N ARG A 8 55.55 -21.01 -27.84
CA ARG A 8 54.63 -20.12 -27.09
C ARG A 8 53.62 -19.41 -28.00
N ILE A 9 54.02 -19.10 -29.23
CA ILE A 9 53.14 -18.51 -30.25
C ILE A 9 52.17 -19.57 -30.75
N LEU A 10 52.65 -20.79 -30.99
CA LEU A 10 51.83 -21.90 -31.46
C LEU A 10 50.77 -22.31 -30.42
N VAL A 11 51.12 -22.32 -29.13
CA VAL A 11 50.17 -22.57 -28.03
C VAL A 11 49.14 -21.44 -27.89
N GLY A 12 49.56 -20.18 -28.08
CA GLY A 12 48.64 -19.04 -28.07
C GLY A 12 47.63 -19.09 -29.22
N ILE A 13 48.07 -19.41 -30.43
CA ILE A 13 47.23 -19.50 -31.62
C ILE A 13 46.26 -20.68 -31.51
N THR A 14 46.74 -21.85 -31.08
CA THR A 14 45.88 -23.04 -30.94
C THR A 14 44.82 -22.83 -29.87
N CYS A 15 45.15 -22.21 -28.73
CA CYS A 15 44.17 -21.88 -27.71
C CYS A 15 43.12 -20.88 -28.22
N CYS A 16 43.53 -19.86 -28.98
CA CYS A 16 42.62 -18.88 -29.56
C CYS A 16 41.64 -19.51 -30.57
N VAL A 17 42.15 -20.36 -31.46
CA VAL A 17 41.34 -21.03 -32.49
C VAL A 17 40.33 -21.99 -31.86
N VAL A 18 40.72 -22.76 -30.84
CA VAL A 18 39.81 -23.68 -30.13
C VAL A 18 38.71 -22.92 -29.39
N THR A 19 39.02 -21.75 -28.81
CA THR A 19 37.98 -20.94 -28.18
C THR A 19 36.98 -20.36 -29.18
N VAL A 20 37.44 -19.90 -30.36
CA VAL A 20 36.55 -19.31 -31.38
C VAL A 20 35.63 -20.36 -32.01
N THR A 21 36.11 -21.58 -32.22
CA THR A 21 35.31 -22.66 -32.82
C THR A 21 34.24 -23.20 -31.86
N LEU A 22 34.56 -23.35 -30.57
CA LEU A 22 33.58 -23.70 -29.54
C LEU A 22 32.49 -22.62 -29.42
N TRP A 23 32.85 -21.35 -29.58
CA TRP A 23 31.94 -20.21 -29.58
C TRP A 23 30.96 -20.22 -30.76
N ALA A 24 31.45 -20.46 -31.98
CA ALA A 24 30.61 -20.51 -33.17
C ALA A 24 29.57 -21.64 -33.12
N LEU A 25 29.96 -22.82 -32.60
CA LEU A 25 29.07 -23.96 -32.42
C LEU A 25 27.99 -23.70 -31.37
N CYS A 26 28.33 -23.00 -30.29
CA CYS A 26 27.38 -22.63 -29.24
C CYS A 26 26.33 -21.63 -29.75
N ILE A 27 26.76 -20.60 -30.50
CA ILE A 27 25.87 -19.62 -31.14
C ILE A 27 24.93 -20.28 -32.15
N TRP A 28 25.42 -21.23 -32.95
CA TRP A 28 24.61 -21.95 -33.94
C TRP A 28 23.49 -22.79 -33.29
N GLN A 29 23.79 -23.50 -32.20
CA GLN A 29 22.77 -24.26 -31.45
C GLN A 29 21.72 -23.34 -30.78
N LEU A 30 22.12 -22.13 -30.40
CA LEU A 30 21.23 -21.13 -29.78
C LEU A 30 20.22 -20.53 -30.76
N VAL A 31 20.64 -20.21 -31.99
CA VAL A 31 19.74 -19.69 -33.05
C VAL A 31 18.64 -20.71 -33.39
N LEU A 32 18.97 -22.00 -33.35
CA LEU A 32 17.99 -23.07 -33.59
C LEU A 32 16.95 -23.20 -32.46
N ARG A 33 17.29 -22.85 -31.21
CA ARG A 33 16.38 -22.92 -30.05
C ARG A 33 15.43 -21.73 -29.94
N PHE A 34 15.80 -20.57 -30.46
CA PHE A 34 14.95 -19.37 -30.48
C PHE A 34 13.74 -19.48 -31.42
N LYS A 35 13.76 -20.40 -32.38
CA LYS A 35 12.67 -20.54 -33.38
C LYS A 35 11.44 -21.29 -32.84
N THR A 36 11.52 -21.91 -31.66
CA THR A 36 10.50 -22.84 -31.16
C THR A 36 9.56 -22.31 -30.06
N ASP A 37 9.84 -21.18 -29.41
CA ASP A 37 9.04 -20.70 -28.27
C ASP A 37 8.44 -19.30 -28.49
N ILE A 38 7.58 -19.17 -29.51
CA ILE A 38 6.64 -18.04 -29.62
C ILE A 38 5.23 -18.60 -29.74
N THR A 39 4.66 -18.99 -28.60
CA THR A 39 3.20 -19.11 -28.46
C THR A 39 2.84 -18.65 -27.05
N GLU A 40 2.79 -17.33 -26.86
CA GLU A 40 2.07 -16.77 -25.73
C GLU A 40 0.56 -16.89 -25.99
N SER A 41 -0.15 -17.43 -25.01
CA SER A 41 -1.59 -17.54 -25.01
C SER A 41 -2.22 -16.14 -24.94
N VAL A 42 -2.80 -15.70 -26.03
CA VAL A 42 -3.63 -14.49 -26.09
C VAL A 42 -4.90 -14.75 -25.27
N VAL A 43 -4.98 -14.15 -24.07
CA VAL A 43 -6.22 -14.07 -23.30
C VAL A 43 -7.15 -13.10 -24.04
N SER A 44 -8.41 -13.50 -24.25
CA SER A 44 -9.43 -12.69 -24.94
C SER A 44 -9.64 -11.34 -24.21
N PRO A 45 -9.69 -10.19 -24.91
CA PRO A 45 -9.93 -8.89 -24.28
C PRO A 45 -11.37 -8.79 -23.79
N CYS A 46 -11.57 -8.42 -22.52
CA CYS A 46 -12.90 -8.06 -22.04
C CYS A 46 -13.28 -6.64 -22.51
N PHE A 47 -14.55 -6.45 -22.88
CA PHE A 47 -15.05 -5.21 -23.48
C PHE A 47 -15.63 -4.30 -22.39
N CYS A 48 -14.93 -3.21 -22.08
CA CYS A 48 -15.36 -2.24 -21.07
C CYS A 48 -15.74 -0.91 -21.73
N LEU A 49 -16.84 -0.30 -21.27
CA LEU A 49 -17.33 1.00 -21.77
C LEU A 49 -16.79 2.15 -20.91
N ASN A 50 -16.96 3.39 -21.40
CA ASN A 50 -16.72 4.63 -20.65
C ASN A 50 -15.35 4.73 -19.94
N GLY A 51 -14.30 4.19 -20.57
CA GLY A 51 -12.92 4.24 -20.05
C GLY A 51 -12.60 3.18 -19.00
N GLY A 52 -13.44 2.15 -18.83
CA GLY A 52 -13.13 1.01 -17.96
C GLY A 52 -11.94 0.18 -18.45
N ILE A 53 -11.15 -0.36 -17.52
CA ILE A 53 -9.95 -1.16 -17.80
C ILE A 53 -10.24 -2.63 -17.53
N CYS A 54 -9.89 -3.50 -18.47
CA CYS A 54 -10.03 -4.94 -18.31
C CYS A 54 -8.92 -5.50 -17.39
N GLN A 55 -9.29 -6.09 -16.26
CA GLN A 55 -8.36 -6.77 -15.35
C GLN A 55 -8.95 -8.13 -14.94
N ASP A 56 -8.22 -9.21 -15.23
CA ASP A 56 -8.62 -10.60 -14.91
C ASP A 56 -10.03 -11.01 -15.39
N GLY A 57 -10.47 -10.46 -16.54
CA GLY A 57 -11.78 -10.76 -17.13
C GLY A 57 -12.96 -9.97 -16.57
N ALA A 58 -12.70 -8.98 -15.70
CA ALA A 58 -13.69 -8.03 -15.19
C ALA A 58 -13.32 -6.57 -15.55
N CYS A 59 -14.33 -5.69 -15.67
CA CYS A 59 -14.12 -4.28 -15.95
C CYS A 59 -13.95 -3.47 -14.66
N MET A 60 -12.83 -2.75 -14.57
CA MET A 60 -12.56 -1.75 -13.54
C MET A 60 -13.02 -0.39 -14.03
N CYS A 61 -14.08 0.16 -13.42
CA CYS A 61 -14.73 1.39 -13.87
C CYS A 61 -14.16 2.65 -13.18
N PRO A 62 -14.05 3.79 -13.89
CA PRO A 62 -13.82 5.09 -13.26
C PRO A 62 -15.00 5.49 -12.36
N GLU A 63 -14.79 6.36 -11.36
CA GLU A 63 -15.80 6.71 -10.34
C GLU A 63 -17.16 7.21 -10.90
N GLU A 64 -17.13 7.83 -12.08
CA GLU A 64 -18.30 8.36 -12.77
C GLU A 64 -19.21 7.27 -13.36
N TRP A 65 -18.74 6.03 -13.45
CA TRP A 65 -19.42 4.93 -14.12
C TRP A 65 -19.41 3.66 -13.25
N VAL A 66 -20.52 2.95 -13.28
CA VAL A 66 -20.76 1.71 -12.52
C VAL A 66 -21.35 0.66 -13.45
N GLY A 67 -21.43 -0.59 -12.99
CA GLY A 67 -21.94 -1.72 -13.79
C GLY A 67 -20.86 -2.70 -14.22
N SER A 68 -21.29 -3.87 -14.68
CA SER A 68 -20.39 -4.97 -15.06
C SER A 68 -19.46 -4.64 -16.23
N LEU A 69 -19.86 -3.68 -17.07
CA LEU A 69 -19.14 -3.17 -18.23
C LEU A 69 -18.94 -1.65 -18.14
N CYS A 70 -19.16 -1.04 -16.98
CA CYS A 70 -19.13 0.43 -16.77
C CYS A 70 -20.21 1.20 -17.56
N GLU A 71 -21.40 0.61 -17.68
CA GLU A 71 -22.51 1.09 -18.51
C GLU A 71 -23.48 2.05 -17.79
N ILE A 72 -23.43 2.12 -16.46
CA ILE A 72 -24.39 2.84 -15.62
C ILE A 72 -23.78 4.16 -15.16
N VAL A 73 -24.47 5.29 -15.37
CA VAL A 73 -24.05 6.61 -14.86
C VAL A 73 -24.03 6.63 -13.33
N ASN A 74 -22.97 7.16 -12.74
CA ASN A 74 -22.78 7.26 -11.29
C ASN A 74 -22.61 8.70 -10.78
N PHE A 75 -23.17 9.68 -11.50
CA PHE A 75 -23.11 11.08 -11.10
C PHE A 75 -24.40 11.84 -11.41
N CYS A 76 -24.61 12.92 -10.67
CA CYS A 76 -25.58 13.95 -10.98
C CYS A 76 -24.90 15.02 -11.84
N GLU A 77 -25.59 15.47 -12.89
CA GLU A 77 -25.08 16.51 -13.79
C GLU A 77 -24.92 17.86 -13.09
N ALA A 78 -24.04 18.70 -13.66
CA ALA A 78 -23.84 20.06 -13.19
C ALA A 78 -25.17 20.84 -13.21
N SER A 79 -25.42 21.61 -12.16
CA SER A 79 -26.72 22.27 -11.97
C SER A 79 -26.57 23.63 -11.32
N THR A 80 -27.57 24.49 -11.54
CA THR A 80 -27.70 25.77 -10.84
C THR A 80 -29.07 25.83 -10.17
N CYS A 81 -29.12 26.27 -8.92
CA CYS A 81 -30.37 26.47 -8.19
C CYS A 81 -30.43 27.86 -7.55
N THR A 82 -31.64 28.43 -7.50
CA THR A 82 -31.94 29.67 -6.81
C THR A 82 -32.37 29.36 -5.38
N VAL A 83 -31.78 30.03 -4.40
CA VAL A 83 -32.23 29.93 -3.00
C VAL A 83 -32.47 31.31 -2.43
N ASN A 84 -33.56 31.43 -1.67
CA ASN A 84 -33.89 32.62 -0.92
C ASN A 84 -33.13 32.58 0.41
N THR A 85 -32.18 33.49 0.58
CA THR A 85 -31.52 33.67 1.86
C THR A 85 -32.39 34.50 2.80
N SER A 86 -32.17 34.39 4.12
CA SER A 86 -32.90 35.10 5.18
C SER A 86 -32.91 36.63 5.02
N GLU A 87 -32.00 37.18 4.20
CA GLU A 87 -31.88 38.61 3.87
C GLU A 87 -32.72 39.04 2.66
N SER A 88 -33.65 38.22 2.15
CA SER A 88 -34.47 38.52 0.95
C SER A 88 -33.66 38.74 -0.35
N ILE A 89 -32.42 38.24 -0.38
CA ILE A 89 -31.56 38.23 -1.56
C ILE A 89 -31.62 36.83 -2.19
N THR A 90 -32.03 36.77 -3.46
CA THR A 90 -31.99 35.55 -4.26
C THR A 90 -30.55 35.28 -4.68
N LYS A 91 -29.93 34.22 -4.15
CA LYS A 91 -28.59 33.78 -4.58
C LYS A 91 -28.72 32.61 -5.55
N ASN A 92 -27.98 32.68 -6.66
CA ASN A 92 -27.80 31.55 -7.58
C ASN A 92 -26.60 30.75 -7.09
N LEU A 93 -26.81 29.45 -6.87
CA LEU A 93 -25.78 28.52 -6.46
C LEU A 93 -25.47 27.56 -7.60
N THR A 94 -24.20 27.45 -7.98
CA THR A 94 -23.73 26.58 -9.06
C THR A 94 -22.93 25.41 -8.49
N PHE A 95 -23.28 24.20 -8.92
CA PHE A 95 -22.64 22.95 -8.54
C PHE A 95 -22.09 22.25 -9.80
N GLU A 96 -20.87 21.71 -9.68
CA GLU A 96 -20.30 20.83 -10.70
C GLU A 96 -20.93 19.44 -10.64
N ARG A 97 -20.40 18.49 -11.41
CA ARG A 97 -20.86 17.10 -11.35
C ARG A 97 -20.57 16.51 -9.98
N ILE A 98 -21.54 15.80 -9.43
CA ILE A 98 -21.45 15.22 -8.08
C ILE A 98 -21.63 13.71 -8.21
N ILE A 99 -20.66 12.93 -7.74
CA ILE A 99 -20.75 11.47 -7.71
C ILE A 99 -21.87 11.04 -6.74
N VAL A 100 -22.61 10.00 -7.09
CA VAL A 100 -23.66 9.43 -6.23
C VAL A 100 -23.07 9.05 -4.88
N GLY A 101 -23.74 9.44 -3.79
CA GLY A 101 -23.29 9.22 -2.42
C GLY A 101 -22.34 10.29 -1.89
N LYS A 102 -21.76 11.15 -2.74
CA LYS A 102 -20.88 12.26 -2.33
C LYS A 102 -21.66 13.59 -2.24
N TYR A 103 -21.09 14.53 -1.48
CA TYR A 103 -21.53 15.92 -1.41
C TYR A 103 -20.70 16.78 -2.36
N GLY A 104 -21.35 17.63 -3.14
CA GLY A 104 -20.70 18.65 -3.96
C GLY A 104 -20.86 20.03 -3.34
N ASN A 105 -19.79 20.82 -3.43
CA ASN A 105 -19.76 22.19 -2.92
C ASN A 105 -20.20 23.19 -3.99
N SER A 106 -20.81 24.30 -3.56
CA SER A 106 -21.11 25.43 -4.44
C SER A 106 -19.82 26.14 -4.87
N LYS A 107 -19.83 26.71 -6.08
CA LYS A 107 -18.76 27.61 -6.54
C LYS A 107 -18.76 28.93 -5.77
N GLU A 108 -19.94 29.36 -5.33
CA GLU A 108 -20.14 30.55 -4.53
C GLU A 108 -19.59 30.32 -3.13
N LYS A 109 -18.91 31.35 -2.61
CA LYS A 109 -18.20 31.34 -1.34
C LYS A 109 -18.79 32.37 -0.38
N CYS A 110 -18.56 32.16 0.91
CA CYS A 110 -18.80 33.14 1.94
C CYS A 110 -17.93 34.38 1.71
N GLU A 111 -18.49 35.55 2.06
CA GLU A 111 -17.81 36.84 1.88
C GLU A 111 -16.51 36.89 2.70
N PRO A 112 -15.44 37.55 2.19
CA PRO A 112 -14.13 37.54 2.84
C PRO A 112 -14.08 38.14 4.25
N ASP A 113 -15.06 38.94 4.62
CA ASP A 113 -15.21 39.60 5.93
C ASP A 113 -15.87 38.69 6.99
N THR A 114 -16.38 37.53 6.59
CA THR A 114 -16.98 36.54 7.50
C THR A 114 -15.94 35.57 8.07
N VAL A 115 -16.28 34.90 9.18
CA VAL A 115 -15.38 33.93 9.86
C VAL A 115 -14.98 32.78 8.94
N ASN A 116 -15.88 32.35 8.05
CA ASN A 116 -15.62 31.33 7.03
C ASN A 116 -15.37 31.94 5.64
N GLY A 117 -14.76 33.13 5.56
CA GLY A 117 -14.48 33.79 4.29
C GLY A 117 -13.73 32.88 3.32
N ASN A 118 -14.16 32.86 2.05
CA ASN A 118 -13.67 31.98 0.98
C ASN A 118 -14.04 30.48 1.05
N THR A 119 -14.83 30.04 2.05
CA THR A 119 -15.43 28.71 2.12
C THR A 119 -16.71 28.63 1.29
N SER A 120 -17.00 27.50 0.65
CA SER A 120 -18.25 27.33 -0.11
C SER A 120 -19.48 27.54 0.76
N ILE A 121 -20.45 28.31 0.26
CA ILE A 121 -21.65 28.71 1.03
C ILE A 121 -22.70 27.60 1.12
N ALA A 122 -22.65 26.61 0.25
CA ALA A 122 -23.64 25.53 0.24
C ALA A 122 -23.06 24.19 -0.22
N ILE A 123 -23.70 23.11 0.23
CA ILE A 123 -23.44 21.75 -0.24
C ILE A 123 -24.71 21.10 -0.77
N ARG A 124 -24.54 20.11 -1.64
CA ARG A 124 -25.63 19.35 -2.23
C ARG A 124 -25.26 17.88 -2.35
N MET A 125 -26.16 16.97 -1.95
CA MET A 125 -25.94 15.55 -2.10
C MET A 125 -26.48 15.06 -3.44
N CYS A 126 -25.72 14.20 -4.11
CA CYS A 126 -26.28 13.36 -5.18
C CYS A 126 -26.73 12.03 -4.56
N SER A 127 -28.04 11.82 -4.43
CA SER A 127 -28.61 10.56 -3.98
C SER A 127 -29.17 9.77 -5.15
N ARG A 128 -29.40 8.47 -4.98
CA ARG A 128 -29.95 7.62 -6.05
C ARG A 128 -31.19 6.90 -5.55
N LYS A 129 -32.35 7.33 -6.05
CA LYS A 129 -33.63 6.66 -5.82
C LYS A 129 -34.00 5.88 -7.08
N GLY A 130 -33.70 4.58 -7.09
CA GLY A 130 -33.90 3.71 -8.25
C GLY A 130 -32.72 3.75 -9.22
N ARG A 131 -32.97 3.92 -10.53
CA ARG A 131 -31.91 3.89 -11.56
C ARG A 131 -31.29 5.26 -11.86
N ILE A 132 -31.96 6.36 -11.55
CA ILE A 132 -31.53 7.71 -11.95
C ILE A 132 -30.95 8.44 -10.73
N PRO A 133 -29.71 8.96 -10.81
CA PRO A 133 -29.16 9.88 -9.82
C PRO A 133 -29.99 11.17 -9.71
N THR A 134 -30.29 11.59 -8.50
CA THR A 134 -31.11 12.76 -8.18
C THR A 134 -30.40 13.67 -7.19
N LEU A 135 -30.44 14.98 -7.45
CA LEU A 135 -29.86 15.97 -6.55
C LEU A 135 -30.85 16.37 -5.45
N GLU A 136 -30.42 16.31 -4.20
CA GLU A 136 -31.19 16.75 -3.04
C GLU A 136 -31.25 18.29 -2.94
N PRO A 137 -32.15 18.88 -2.13
CA PRO A 137 -32.13 20.32 -1.88
C PRO A 137 -30.78 20.79 -1.30
N PRO A 138 -30.29 21.99 -1.66
CA PRO A 138 -29.03 22.50 -1.14
C PRO A 138 -29.15 22.83 0.36
N LYS A 139 -28.10 22.52 1.12
CA LYS A 139 -27.94 22.97 2.50
C LYS A 139 -27.02 24.19 2.53
N ILE A 140 -27.44 25.25 3.22
CA ILE A 140 -26.73 26.53 3.26
C ILE A 140 -26.00 26.68 4.59
N LEU A 141 -24.74 27.10 4.52
CA LEU A 141 -23.89 27.37 5.66
C LEU A 141 -24.18 28.77 6.24
N ASN A 142 -24.18 28.87 7.57
CA ASN A 142 -24.06 30.14 8.25
C ASN A 142 -22.59 30.62 8.24
N CYS A 143 -22.25 31.56 7.37
CA CYS A 143 -20.86 32.03 7.18
C CYS A 143 -20.22 32.67 8.43
N ASN A 144 -21.03 33.06 9.42
CA ASN A 144 -20.56 33.69 10.66
C ASN A 144 -20.18 32.68 11.77
N GLU A 145 -20.36 31.38 11.54
CA GLU A 145 -20.12 30.33 12.56
C GLU A 145 -19.03 29.35 12.12
N ASN A 146 -18.00 29.17 12.94
CA ASN A 146 -16.98 28.14 12.75
C ASN A 146 -17.23 26.92 13.66
N LEU A 147 -16.47 25.84 13.48
CA LEU A 147 -16.59 24.62 14.28
C LEU A 147 -16.43 24.87 15.78
N ASP A 148 -15.53 25.77 16.20
CA ASP A 148 -15.32 26.08 17.62
C ASP A 148 -16.53 26.79 18.25
N SER A 149 -17.13 27.72 17.50
CA SER A 149 -18.35 28.41 17.92
C SER A 149 -19.54 27.44 18.00
N LEU A 150 -19.64 26.50 17.05
CA LEU A 150 -20.69 25.48 17.07
C LEU A 150 -20.51 24.52 18.24
N ALA A 151 -19.27 24.09 18.54
CA ALA A 151 -18.98 23.25 19.69
C ALA A 151 -19.44 23.89 21.00
N SER A 152 -19.19 25.20 21.18
CA SER A 152 -19.66 25.94 22.36
C SER A 152 -21.19 26.06 22.42
N GLN A 153 -21.86 26.17 21.27
CA GLN A 153 -23.32 26.26 21.22
C GLN A 153 -23.99 24.92 21.57
N VAL A 154 -23.46 23.79 21.11
CA VAL A 154 -24.07 22.46 21.38
C VAL A 154 -24.17 22.16 22.87
N GLU A 155 -23.23 22.66 23.68
CA GLU A 155 -23.24 22.49 25.13
C GLU A 155 -24.45 23.15 25.81
N THR A 156 -24.95 24.27 25.26
CA THR A 156 -25.93 25.13 25.93
C THR A 156 -27.35 25.04 25.36
N VAL A 157 -27.53 24.41 24.19
CA VAL A 157 -28.78 24.48 23.43
C VAL A 157 -29.69 23.25 23.65
N ASP A 158 -30.98 23.51 23.88
CA ASP A 158 -32.07 22.51 23.89
C ASP A 158 -32.35 21.95 22.48
N SER A 159 -33.02 20.78 22.41
CA SER A 159 -33.11 19.90 21.23
C SER A 159 -33.57 20.53 19.91
N SER A 160 -34.21 21.71 19.91
CA SER A 160 -34.81 22.32 18.71
C SER A 160 -33.82 22.86 17.67
N ASN A 161 -32.61 23.30 18.07
CA ASN A 161 -31.62 23.84 17.11
C ASN A 161 -30.49 22.84 16.79
N VAL A 162 -30.55 21.62 17.34
CA VAL A 162 -29.52 20.59 17.14
C VAL A 162 -29.37 20.21 15.67
N SER A 163 -30.47 20.15 14.93
CA SER A 163 -30.50 19.91 13.48
C SER A 163 -29.73 20.96 12.68
N ALA A 164 -29.81 22.24 13.06
CA ALA A 164 -29.08 23.32 12.41
C ALA A 164 -27.58 23.22 12.67
N ILE A 165 -27.18 22.94 13.92
CA ILE A 165 -25.77 22.76 14.27
C ILE A 165 -25.18 21.53 13.56
N ALA A 166 -25.91 20.41 13.54
CA ALA A 166 -25.50 19.21 12.80
C ALA A 166 -25.32 19.49 11.30
N SER A 167 -26.23 20.27 10.71
CA SER A 167 -26.16 20.64 9.29
C SER A 167 -24.99 21.58 8.99
N ASN A 168 -24.74 22.60 9.82
CA ASN A 168 -23.59 23.49 9.66
C ASN A 168 -22.27 22.74 9.83
N THR A 169 -22.20 21.84 10.81
CA THR A 169 -21.01 20.99 11.05
C THR A 169 -20.72 20.11 9.83
N GLN A 170 -21.74 19.44 9.30
CA GLN A 170 -21.64 18.62 8.09
C GLN A 170 -21.12 19.41 6.87
N ILE A 171 -21.48 20.69 6.76
CA ILE A 171 -21.01 21.55 5.67
C ILE A 171 -19.54 21.91 5.87
N LEU A 172 -19.13 22.27 7.09
CA LEU A 172 -17.74 22.60 7.39
C LEU A 172 -16.80 21.39 7.23
N THR A 173 -17.33 20.17 7.31
CA THR A 173 -16.57 18.91 7.07
C THR A 173 -16.68 18.37 5.64
N SER A 174 -17.30 19.08 4.70
CA SER A 174 -17.56 18.57 3.34
C SER A 174 -16.33 18.48 2.43
N MET A 175 -15.18 19.00 2.84
CA MET A 175 -13.90 18.95 2.12
C MET A 175 -12.85 18.19 2.94
N PRO A 176 -12.86 16.84 2.93
CA PRO A 176 -12.00 16.03 3.79
C PRO A 176 -10.50 16.29 3.61
N ASP A 177 -10.07 16.63 2.39
CA ASP A 177 -8.66 16.92 2.06
C ASP A 177 -8.12 18.21 2.70
N GLN A 178 -9.01 19.10 3.17
CA GLN A 178 -8.65 20.37 3.81
C GLN A 178 -8.83 20.35 5.32
N LEU A 179 -9.29 19.23 5.90
CA LEU A 179 -9.53 19.13 7.33
C LEU A 179 -8.21 18.99 8.07
N THR A 180 -8.00 19.87 9.06
CA THR A 180 -6.87 19.78 9.99
C THR A 180 -7.22 18.93 11.21
N THR A 181 -6.23 18.43 11.93
CA THR A 181 -6.38 17.79 13.26
C THR A 181 -7.35 18.55 14.18
N GLN A 182 -7.29 19.89 14.21
CA GLN A 182 -8.19 20.73 15.02
C GLN A 182 -9.65 20.65 14.53
N ASN A 183 -9.87 20.77 13.21
CA ASN A 183 -11.22 20.66 12.65
C ASN A 183 -11.84 19.28 12.88
N ILE A 184 -11.04 18.21 12.74
CA ILE A 184 -11.47 16.84 13.02
C ILE A 184 -11.88 16.71 14.50
N SER A 185 -11.05 17.20 15.42
CA SER A 185 -11.34 17.13 16.86
C SER A 185 -12.63 17.89 17.24
N ALA A 186 -12.83 19.10 16.70
CA ALA A 186 -14.01 19.92 16.97
C ALA A 186 -15.29 19.28 16.40
N ALA A 187 -15.25 18.83 15.14
CA ALA A 187 -16.38 18.17 14.50
C ALA A 187 -16.76 16.85 15.20
N ALA A 188 -15.77 16.05 15.62
CA ALA A 188 -16.01 14.82 16.36
C ALA A 188 -16.60 15.09 17.75
N ASN A 189 -16.14 16.12 18.47
CA ASN A 189 -16.74 16.52 19.75
C ASN A 189 -18.20 16.99 19.58
N ILE A 190 -18.49 17.80 18.54
CA ILE A 190 -19.86 18.19 18.20
C ILE A 190 -20.73 16.94 17.97
N ALA A 191 -20.24 15.97 17.18
CA ALA A 191 -20.95 14.73 16.93
C ALA A 191 -21.25 13.96 18.22
N VAL A 192 -20.26 13.82 19.12
CA VAL A 192 -20.43 13.19 20.44
C VAL A 192 -21.50 13.89 21.27
N GLN A 193 -21.43 15.21 21.38
CA GLN A 193 -22.37 15.98 22.18
C GLN A 193 -23.80 15.89 21.64
N ILE A 194 -23.97 15.92 20.32
CA ILE A 194 -25.28 15.76 19.68
C ILE A 194 -25.82 14.35 19.94
N LEU A 195 -25.05 13.29 19.70
CA LEU A 195 -25.53 11.92 19.86
C LEU A 195 -25.88 11.55 21.30
N ASN A 196 -25.29 12.24 22.29
CA ASN A 196 -25.63 12.05 23.70
C ASN A 196 -26.90 12.80 24.15
N LYS A 197 -27.45 13.71 23.34
CA LYS A 197 -28.71 14.38 23.69
C LYS A 197 -29.90 13.41 23.57
N PRO A 198 -30.92 13.54 24.43
CA PRO A 198 -32.11 12.70 24.38
C PRO A 198 -32.90 12.92 23.07
N ASN A 199 -33.56 11.88 22.58
CA ASN A 199 -34.44 11.87 21.39
C ASN A 199 -33.77 12.20 20.04
N VAL A 200 -32.44 12.28 19.97
CA VAL A 200 -31.75 12.51 18.68
C VAL A 200 -31.94 11.35 17.69
N SER A 201 -32.19 10.13 18.18
CA SER A 201 -32.57 9.00 17.33
C SER A 201 -33.91 9.20 16.60
N GLU A 202 -34.80 10.04 17.14
CA GLU A 202 -36.08 10.39 16.53
C GLU A 202 -35.95 11.56 15.55
N ASP A 203 -34.96 12.45 15.75
CA ASP A 203 -34.61 13.50 14.79
C ASP A 203 -33.80 12.91 13.61
N SER A 204 -34.54 12.48 12.60
CA SER A 204 -33.96 11.96 11.35
C SER A 204 -33.05 12.96 10.62
N GLN A 205 -33.20 14.28 10.81
CA GLN A 205 -32.36 15.26 10.12
C GLN A 205 -31.04 15.44 10.86
N ALA A 206 -31.06 15.60 12.18
CA ALA A 206 -29.86 15.75 12.99
C ALA A 206 -28.99 14.49 12.95
N SER A 207 -29.57 13.32 13.16
CA SER A 207 -28.83 12.05 13.21
C SER A 207 -28.19 11.69 11.86
N VAL A 208 -28.88 11.94 10.73
CA VAL A 208 -28.31 11.75 9.39
C VAL A 208 -27.16 12.73 9.12
N ALA A 209 -27.30 14.01 9.52
CA ALA A 209 -26.25 15.01 9.34
C ALA A 209 -24.99 14.69 10.19
N VAL A 210 -25.17 14.23 11.42
CA VAL A 210 -24.05 13.79 12.28
C VAL A 210 -23.37 12.56 11.69
N MET A 211 -24.12 11.55 11.25
CA MET A 211 -23.50 10.36 10.63
C MET A 211 -22.78 10.71 9.32
N ALA A 212 -23.30 11.65 8.54
CA ALA A 212 -22.61 12.15 7.36
C ALA A 212 -21.31 12.89 7.72
N THR A 213 -21.31 13.67 8.80
CA THR A 213 -20.11 14.31 9.35
C THR A 213 -19.07 13.24 9.69
N VAL A 214 -19.45 12.19 10.43
CA VAL A 214 -18.53 11.08 10.76
C VAL A 214 -18.03 10.37 9.50
N SER A 215 -18.90 10.15 8.51
CA SER A 215 -18.50 9.58 7.21
C SER A 215 -17.45 10.44 6.49
N GLN A 216 -17.57 11.76 6.56
CA GLN A 216 -16.60 12.70 5.97
C GLN A 216 -15.28 12.73 6.76
N LEU A 217 -15.32 12.62 8.09
CA LEU A 217 -14.10 12.46 8.90
C LEU A 217 -13.33 11.20 8.49
N LEU A 218 -14.04 10.10 8.23
CA LEU A 218 -13.45 8.86 7.70
C LEU A 218 -12.86 9.01 6.28
N ASP A 219 -13.12 10.11 5.56
CA ASP A 219 -12.47 10.44 4.28
C ASP A 219 -11.22 11.30 4.44
N ALA A 220 -11.02 11.96 5.59
CA ALA A 220 -9.91 12.89 5.80
C ALA A 220 -8.52 12.21 5.72
N ASN A 221 -7.47 12.99 5.47
CA ASN A 221 -6.12 12.47 5.29
C ASN A 221 -5.61 11.76 6.57
N GLU A 222 -5.05 10.56 6.42
CA GLU A 222 -4.55 9.74 7.54
C GLU A 222 -3.47 10.48 8.36
N THR A 223 -2.68 11.33 7.72
CA THR A 223 -1.64 12.13 8.40
C THR A 223 -2.19 13.11 9.44
N GLU A 224 -3.45 13.52 9.32
CA GLU A 224 -4.11 14.45 10.25
C GLU A 224 -4.67 13.72 11.50
N PHE A 225 -4.77 12.39 11.45
CA PHE A 225 -5.14 11.54 12.59
C PHE A 225 -3.93 11.25 13.50
N ASN A 226 -3.24 12.31 13.91
CA ASN A 226 -2.13 12.19 14.86
C ASN A 226 -2.63 11.61 16.19
N TYR A 227 -2.14 10.41 16.54
CA TYR A 227 -2.57 9.64 17.70
C TYR A 227 -2.64 10.47 18.99
N ASN A 228 -1.61 11.28 19.28
CA ASN A 228 -1.51 11.93 20.59
C ASN A 228 -2.60 12.99 20.84
N ASP A 229 -3.12 13.62 19.78
CA ASP A 229 -4.05 14.73 19.91
C ASP A 229 -5.53 14.30 19.80
N LEU A 230 -5.81 13.19 19.09
CA LEU A 230 -7.18 12.76 18.78
C LEU A 230 -7.71 11.57 19.58
N VAL A 231 -6.86 10.79 20.27
CA VAL A 231 -7.27 9.51 20.87
C VAL A 231 -8.47 9.62 21.82
N ASN A 232 -8.52 10.65 22.66
CA ASN A 232 -9.64 10.82 23.58
C ASN A 232 -10.95 11.13 22.83
N VAL A 233 -10.86 11.91 21.75
CA VAL A 233 -12.02 12.33 20.96
C VAL A 233 -12.54 11.16 20.10
N THR A 234 -11.64 10.40 19.46
CA THR A 234 -12.04 9.21 18.68
C THR A 234 -12.58 8.11 19.57
N THR A 235 -12.02 7.93 20.77
CA THR A 235 -12.55 7.01 21.79
C THR A 235 -13.97 7.40 22.18
N SER A 236 -14.19 8.65 22.59
CA SER A 236 -15.52 9.13 22.97
C SER A 236 -16.52 9.05 21.81
N LEU A 237 -16.09 9.33 20.59
CA LEU A 237 -16.91 9.21 19.39
C LEU A 237 -17.34 7.75 19.13
N THR A 238 -16.40 6.82 19.10
CA THR A 238 -16.69 5.41 18.83
C THR A 238 -17.56 4.78 19.92
N GLU A 239 -17.30 5.04 21.20
CA GLU A 239 -18.17 4.61 22.32
C GLU A 239 -19.60 5.18 22.20
N THR A 240 -19.71 6.46 21.84
CA THR A 240 -21.02 7.11 21.65
C THR A 240 -21.79 6.50 20.48
N MET A 241 -21.08 6.11 19.41
CA MET A 241 -21.67 5.45 18.25
C MET A 241 -22.12 4.02 18.55
N GLU A 242 -21.35 3.27 19.35
CA GLU A 242 -21.77 1.96 19.85
C GLU A 242 -23.04 2.05 20.68
N LYS A 243 -23.18 3.09 21.52
CA LYS A 243 -24.40 3.35 22.29
C LYS A 243 -25.57 3.76 21.39
N PHE A 244 -25.34 4.65 20.44
CA PHE A 244 -26.35 5.10 19.48
C PHE A 244 -26.90 3.95 18.61
N SER A 245 -26.06 2.95 18.32
CA SER A 245 -26.41 1.78 17.51
C SER A 245 -27.58 0.96 18.05
N LEU A 246 -27.89 1.04 19.34
CA LEU A 246 -29.05 0.39 19.94
C LEU A 246 -30.37 1.04 19.52
N THR A 247 -30.35 2.30 19.10
CA THR A 247 -31.56 3.14 18.95
C THR A 247 -31.86 3.56 17.51
N GLY A 248 -30.84 3.71 16.65
CA GLY A 248 -30.98 4.27 15.30
C GLY A 248 -30.62 3.30 14.17
N ASN A 249 -31.17 3.54 12.98
CA ASN A 249 -30.82 2.86 11.73
C ASN A 249 -30.41 3.91 10.70
N ILE A 250 -29.11 4.01 10.39
CA ILE A 250 -28.58 5.05 9.49
C ILE A 250 -27.49 4.43 8.62
N SER A 251 -27.49 4.74 7.33
CA SER A 251 -26.44 4.31 6.41
C SER A 251 -25.86 5.53 5.70
N GLN A 252 -24.53 5.59 5.69
CA GLN A 252 -23.69 6.58 5.01
C GLN A 252 -22.57 5.86 4.25
N PRO A 253 -21.87 6.52 3.31
CA PRO A 253 -20.86 5.87 2.48
C PRO A 253 -19.77 5.11 3.25
N ASN A 254 -19.24 5.69 4.33
CA ASN A 254 -18.13 5.12 5.11
C ASN A 254 -18.55 4.50 6.45
N ILE A 255 -19.83 4.60 6.79
CA ILE A 255 -20.36 4.07 8.03
C ILE A 255 -21.82 3.64 7.89
N ALA A 256 -22.16 2.50 8.48
CA ALA A 256 -23.54 2.07 8.59
C ALA A 256 -23.87 1.55 9.99
N ILE A 257 -25.04 1.93 10.50
CA ILE A 257 -25.57 1.60 11.81
C ILE A 257 -26.93 0.96 11.65
N GLN A 258 -27.15 -0.17 12.30
CA GLN A 258 -28.43 -0.86 12.28
C GLN A 258 -28.78 -1.42 13.66
N SER A 259 -30.02 -1.21 14.07
CA SER A 259 -30.60 -1.70 15.31
C SER A 259 -31.70 -2.71 15.04
N ALA A 260 -31.75 -3.77 15.84
CA ALA A 260 -32.72 -4.86 15.77
C ALA A 260 -33.34 -5.11 17.15
N PRO A 261 -34.66 -5.28 17.28
CA PRO A 261 -35.27 -5.69 18.54
C PRO A 261 -34.97 -7.17 18.85
N LEU A 262 -34.66 -7.47 20.11
CA LEU A 262 -34.54 -8.85 20.60
C LEU A 262 -35.92 -9.41 20.94
N LYS A 263 -36.30 -10.53 20.30
CA LYS A 263 -37.49 -11.30 20.67
C LYS A 263 -37.12 -12.38 21.69
N LEU A 264 -38.04 -12.76 22.57
CA LEU A 264 -37.81 -13.81 23.57
C LEU A 264 -37.42 -15.19 22.99
N SER A 265 -37.66 -15.41 21.70
CA SER A 265 -37.35 -16.64 20.98
C SER A 265 -36.04 -16.59 20.19
N SER A 266 -35.35 -15.45 20.13
CA SER A 266 -34.14 -15.31 19.33
C SER A 266 -32.96 -15.93 20.08
N SER A 267 -32.40 -17.04 19.57
CA SER A 267 -31.17 -17.63 20.13
C SER A 267 -29.92 -17.09 19.45
N THR A 268 -30.04 -16.76 18.16
CA THR A 268 -28.96 -16.22 17.33
C THR A 268 -29.44 -15.06 16.48
N ILE A 269 -28.57 -14.07 16.29
CA ILE A 269 -28.82 -12.93 15.39
C ILE A 269 -27.60 -12.74 14.51
N LEU A 270 -27.82 -12.78 13.21
CA LEU A 270 -26.79 -12.59 12.19
C LEU A 270 -27.02 -11.24 11.51
N PHE A 271 -25.98 -10.43 11.48
CA PHE A 271 -25.90 -9.23 10.65
C PHE A 271 -24.96 -9.48 9.47
N LEU A 272 -25.43 -9.15 8.28
CA LEU A 272 -24.70 -9.33 7.04
C LEU A 272 -24.53 -8.00 6.32
N ALA A 273 -23.29 -7.76 5.91
CA ALA A 273 -22.90 -6.70 5.01
C ALA A 273 -22.66 -7.29 3.62
N GLN A 274 -23.62 -7.11 2.71
CA GLN A 274 -23.52 -7.58 1.33
C GLN A 274 -23.14 -6.44 0.38
N ARG A 275 -22.27 -6.73 -0.58
CA ARG A 275 -22.02 -5.83 -1.70
C ARG A 275 -23.16 -5.99 -2.71
N ASP A 276 -23.91 -4.92 -3.00
CA ASP A 276 -24.97 -4.97 -3.99
C ASP A 276 -24.38 -5.15 -5.40
N THR A 277 -24.30 -6.41 -5.86
CA THR A 277 -23.79 -6.78 -7.19
C THR A 277 -24.81 -6.54 -8.30
N ALA A 278 -26.09 -6.28 -7.99
CA ALA A 278 -27.14 -6.18 -9.00
C ALA A 278 -27.12 -4.86 -9.78
N LEU A 279 -26.39 -3.85 -9.31
CA LEU A 279 -26.34 -2.52 -9.92
C LEU A 279 -24.92 -1.94 -10.07
N GLY A 280 -23.89 -2.75 -9.82
CA GLY A 280 -22.48 -2.37 -10.05
C GLY A 280 -21.96 -1.22 -9.18
N TYR A 281 -22.63 -0.90 -8.07
CA TYR A 281 -22.20 0.16 -7.16
C TYR A 281 -20.96 -0.23 -6.37
N TYR A 282 -19.99 0.68 -6.32
CA TYR A 282 -19.23 0.89 -5.11
C TYR A 282 -20.09 1.78 -4.19
N GLN A 283 -20.25 1.37 -2.91
CA GLN A 283 -20.52 2.25 -1.78
C GLN A 283 -21.94 2.36 -1.16
N SER A 284 -22.83 1.38 -1.35
CA SER A 284 -23.81 1.09 -0.28
C SER A 284 -23.80 -0.39 0.07
N THR A 285 -23.18 -0.73 1.19
CA THR A 285 -23.28 -2.06 1.78
C THR A 285 -24.75 -2.29 2.13
N LYS A 286 -25.39 -3.26 1.47
CA LYS A 286 -26.75 -3.67 1.82
C LYS A 286 -26.66 -4.43 3.14
N LEU A 287 -27.33 -3.90 4.15
CA LEU A 287 -27.36 -4.51 5.48
C LEU A 287 -28.61 -5.36 5.64
N GLU A 288 -28.41 -6.63 6.02
CA GLU A 288 -29.48 -7.57 6.31
C GLU A 288 -29.32 -8.16 7.70
N ILE A 289 -30.44 -8.32 8.41
CA ILE A 289 -30.48 -8.98 9.71
C ILE A 289 -31.31 -10.25 9.58
N GLN A 290 -30.76 -11.36 10.04
CA GLN A 290 -31.43 -12.66 10.08
C GLN A 290 -31.46 -13.20 11.51
N GLU A 291 -32.61 -13.72 11.94
CA GLU A 291 -32.81 -14.32 13.27
C GLU A 291 -32.77 -15.85 13.18
N ASN A 292 -32.29 -16.52 14.23
CA ASN A 292 -32.29 -17.99 14.38
C ASN A 292 -31.57 -18.75 13.25
N VAL A 293 -30.44 -18.21 12.81
CA VAL A 293 -29.59 -18.82 11.79
C VAL A 293 -28.70 -19.90 12.43
N PRO A 294 -28.45 -21.05 11.76
CA PRO A 294 -27.62 -22.14 12.30
C PRO A 294 -26.12 -21.79 12.41
N GLY A 295 -25.66 -20.70 11.81
CA GLY A 295 -24.25 -20.28 11.82
C GLY A 295 -23.95 -19.24 10.75
N LEU A 296 -22.67 -18.93 10.56
CA LEU A 296 -22.19 -18.05 9.49
C LEU A 296 -22.42 -18.66 8.10
N ILE A 297 -22.78 -17.82 7.13
CA ILE A 297 -23.08 -18.24 5.75
C ILE A 297 -21.78 -18.25 4.94
N GLY A 298 -21.45 -19.36 4.27
CA GLY A 298 -20.25 -19.49 3.45
C GLY A 298 -20.37 -18.90 2.04
N ASP A 299 -21.05 -17.77 1.86
CA ASP A 299 -21.22 -17.14 0.55
C ASP A 299 -20.13 -16.08 0.28
N LEU A 300 -19.47 -16.16 -0.88
CA LEU A 300 -18.46 -15.22 -1.36
C LEU A 300 -19.02 -13.81 -1.62
N SER A 301 -20.35 -13.64 -1.67
CA SER A 301 -20.99 -12.34 -1.94
C SER A 301 -20.99 -11.38 -0.74
N THR A 302 -20.72 -11.88 0.46
CA THR A 302 -20.74 -11.10 1.71
C THR A 302 -19.35 -10.61 2.08
N GLU A 303 -19.24 -9.33 2.47
CA GLU A 303 -17.97 -8.72 2.88
C GLU A 303 -17.69 -8.98 4.36
N VAL A 304 -18.70 -8.79 5.21
CA VAL A 304 -18.62 -8.95 6.66
C VAL A 304 -19.88 -9.62 7.19
N GLN A 305 -19.70 -10.53 8.14
CA GLN A 305 -20.78 -11.17 8.89
C GLN A 305 -20.44 -11.16 10.38
N ILE A 306 -21.42 -10.84 11.22
CA ILE A 306 -21.30 -10.94 12.68
C ILE A 306 -22.53 -11.64 13.24
N LEU A 307 -22.29 -12.72 13.98
CA LEU A 307 -23.27 -13.61 14.58
C LEU A 307 -23.17 -13.52 16.10
N PHE A 308 -24.25 -13.10 16.73
CA PHE A 308 -24.40 -13.11 18.17
C PHE A 308 -25.08 -14.38 18.65
N ASN A 309 -24.51 -14.99 19.69
CA ASN A 309 -25.13 -16.08 20.43
C ASN A 309 -25.59 -15.56 21.80
N ILE A 310 -26.90 -15.61 22.05
CA ILE A 310 -27.57 -14.89 23.15
C ILE A 310 -27.92 -15.90 24.25
N ILE A 311 -27.49 -15.64 25.50
CA ILE A 311 -27.74 -16.54 26.64
C ILE A 311 -29.09 -16.24 27.32
N ASN A 312 -29.43 -14.96 27.51
CA ASN A 312 -30.61 -14.54 28.26
C ASN A 312 -31.43 -13.54 27.44
N ASN A 313 -32.68 -13.91 27.14
CA ASN A 313 -33.62 -13.07 26.42
C ASN A 313 -34.42 -12.18 27.37
N ASN A 314 -33.85 -11.01 27.69
CA ASN A 314 -34.65 -9.88 28.14
C ASN A 314 -35.14 -9.09 26.91
N ASN A 315 -36.25 -8.37 27.03
CA ASN A 315 -36.69 -7.42 26.00
C ASN A 315 -35.64 -6.30 25.88
N GLY A 316 -34.80 -6.38 24.85
CA GLY A 316 -33.72 -5.44 24.57
C GLY A 316 -33.54 -5.21 23.07
N ARG A 317 -32.45 -4.55 22.69
CA ARG A 317 -32.06 -4.30 21.30
C ARG A 317 -30.63 -4.72 21.06
N VAL A 318 -30.32 -5.10 19.82
CA VAL A 318 -28.95 -5.29 19.34
C VAL A 318 -28.65 -4.19 18.35
N GLY A 319 -27.51 -3.55 18.51
CA GLY A 319 -26.98 -2.55 17.61
C GLY A 319 -25.75 -3.08 16.90
N PHE A 320 -25.60 -2.72 15.63
CA PHE A 320 -24.46 -3.04 14.80
C PHE A 320 -23.90 -1.74 14.22
N VAL A 321 -22.58 -1.63 14.18
CA VAL A 321 -21.86 -0.55 13.50
C VAL A 321 -20.84 -1.16 12.56
N LEU A 322 -20.85 -0.72 11.31
CA LEU A 322 -19.87 -1.07 10.31
C LEU A 322 -19.12 0.19 9.87
N TYR A 323 -17.81 0.21 10.09
CA TYR A 323 -16.90 1.23 9.56
C TYR A 323 -16.19 0.67 8.32
N GLN A 324 -16.10 1.45 7.25
CA GLN A 324 -15.42 1.00 6.03
C GLN A 324 -13.89 1.00 6.13
N ASN A 325 -13.33 1.81 7.04
CA ASN A 325 -11.89 1.94 7.27
C ASN A 325 -11.54 2.09 8.76
N ASP A 326 -10.24 2.06 9.08
CA ASP A 326 -9.68 2.09 10.43
C ASP A 326 -9.20 3.46 10.89
N LYS A 327 -9.59 4.56 10.22
CA LYS A 327 -9.04 5.89 10.54
C LYS A 327 -9.31 6.37 11.97
N LEU A 328 -10.44 5.97 12.56
CA LEU A 328 -10.77 6.26 13.96
C LEU A 328 -10.06 5.34 14.97
N PHE A 329 -9.36 4.30 14.50
CA PHE A 329 -8.78 3.21 15.30
C PHE A 329 -7.27 3.06 15.04
N GLN A 330 -6.52 4.16 15.26
CA GLN A 330 -5.10 4.25 14.98
C GLN A 330 -4.24 3.49 16.00
N SER A 331 -3.59 2.42 15.57
CA SER A 331 -2.76 1.55 16.41
C SER A 331 -1.32 2.07 16.58
N ARG A 332 -0.72 1.84 17.75
CA ARG A 332 0.72 2.07 17.97
C ARG A 332 1.56 0.86 17.63
N ILE A 333 1.01 -0.34 17.85
CA ILE A 333 1.70 -1.61 17.67
C ILE A 333 1.66 -2.08 16.22
N TYR A 334 0.51 -1.95 15.57
CA TYR A 334 0.27 -2.40 14.21
C TYR A 334 0.36 -1.24 13.22
N GLN A 335 1.33 -1.30 12.30
CA GLN A 335 1.55 -0.27 11.28
C GLN A 335 1.02 -0.73 9.92
N SER A 336 0.08 0.04 9.35
CA SER A 336 -0.38 -0.15 7.98
C SER A 336 0.59 0.50 6.99
N ARG A 337 1.04 -0.25 5.99
CA ARG A 337 1.88 0.25 4.88
C ARG A 337 1.17 0.19 3.53
N SER A 338 0.06 -0.55 3.45
CA SER A 338 -0.78 -0.65 2.27
C SER A 338 -1.98 0.29 2.38
N SER A 339 -2.50 0.73 1.23
CA SER A 339 -3.75 1.48 1.12
C SER A 339 -4.99 0.58 1.27
N PHE A 340 -4.85 -0.59 1.89
CA PHE A 340 -5.93 -1.55 2.04
C PHE A 340 -6.91 -1.05 3.12
N SER A 341 -8.17 -0.84 2.73
CA SER A 341 -9.21 -0.41 3.66
C SER A 341 -9.60 -1.55 4.61
N LYS A 342 -9.46 -1.34 5.92
CA LYS A 342 -9.77 -2.34 6.94
C LYS A 342 -11.16 -2.06 7.48
N GLN A 343 -12.10 -2.96 7.18
CA GLN A 343 -13.45 -2.86 7.72
C GLN A 343 -13.45 -3.23 9.20
N ILE A 344 -14.18 -2.46 10.00
CA ILE A 344 -14.33 -2.67 11.44
C ILE A 344 -15.81 -2.88 11.72
N VAL A 345 -16.12 -3.93 12.46
CA VAL A 345 -17.49 -4.26 12.84
C VAL A 345 -17.61 -4.24 14.35
N SER A 346 -18.56 -3.47 14.85
CA SER A 346 -18.95 -3.49 16.26
C SER A 346 -20.36 -4.02 16.37
N GLY A 347 -20.64 -4.68 17.49
CA GLY A 347 -22.02 -4.91 17.88
C GLY A 347 -22.18 -4.84 19.37
N ASN A 348 -23.31 -4.28 19.78
CA ASN A 348 -23.66 -3.99 21.15
C ASN A 348 -25.02 -4.60 21.47
N ILE A 349 -25.18 -5.12 22.69
CA ILE A 349 -26.43 -5.75 23.14
C ILE A 349 -26.90 -5.09 24.42
N ASP A 350 -28.13 -4.58 24.39
CA ASP A 350 -28.81 -4.03 25.55
C ASP A 350 -28.96 -5.08 26.66
N GLY A 351 -28.46 -4.78 27.86
CA GLY A 351 -28.43 -5.73 29.00
C GLY A 351 -27.24 -6.70 29.02
N GLY A 352 -26.34 -6.67 28.03
CA GLY A 352 -24.93 -7.05 28.17
C GLY A 352 -24.60 -8.54 28.41
N ARG A 353 -25.31 -9.52 27.82
CA ARG A 353 -24.91 -10.94 27.95
C ARG A 353 -24.94 -11.75 26.65
N THR A 354 -23.77 -11.90 26.04
CA THR A 354 -23.48 -12.86 24.95
C THR A 354 -22.67 -14.05 25.45
N SER A 355 -22.91 -15.26 24.93
CA SER A 355 -22.02 -16.42 25.16
C SER A 355 -20.78 -16.35 24.28
N SER A 356 -20.96 -15.95 23.03
CA SER A 356 -19.90 -15.85 22.03
C SER A 356 -20.36 -15.00 20.86
N VAL A 357 -19.40 -14.35 20.22
CA VAL A 357 -19.56 -13.62 18.96
C VAL A 357 -18.73 -14.33 17.92
N GLU A 358 -19.34 -14.71 16.81
CA GLU A 358 -18.63 -15.25 15.66
C GLU A 358 -18.67 -14.23 14.52
N ILE A 359 -17.52 -13.99 13.90
CA ILE A 359 -17.34 -12.95 12.90
C ILE A 359 -16.62 -13.56 11.71
N ALA A 360 -16.99 -13.18 10.49
CA ALA A 360 -16.26 -13.54 9.29
C ALA A 360 -16.04 -12.33 8.40
N PHE A 361 -14.81 -12.19 7.91
CA PHE A 361 -14.43 -11.18 6.93
C PHE A 361 -14.03 -11.83 5.61
N SER A 362 -14.41 -11.21 4.50
CA SER A 362 -14.08 -11.61 3.13
C SER A 362 -13.49 -10.42 2.35
N PRO A 363 -12.29 -9.94 2.74
CA PRO A 363 -11.64 -8.81 2.09
C PRO A 363 -11.23 -9.15 0.64
N LYS A 364 -11.44 -8.22 -0.29
CA LYS A 364 -10.95 -8.34 -1.67
C LYS A 364 -9.59 -7.69 -1.81
N TYR A 365 -8.57 -8.47 -2.16
CA TYR A 365 -7.23 -7.99 -2.48
C TYR A 365 -6.72 -8.66 -3.76
N ASN A 366 -5.74 -8.03 -4.42
CA ASN A 366 -5.16 -8.55 -5.65
C ASN A 366 -4.31 -9.79 -5.35
N THR A 367 -4.87 -10.98 -5.55
CA THR A 367 -4.20 -12.26 -5.29
C THR A 367 -3.04 -12.54 -6.25
N SER A 368 -2.92 -11.78 -7.34
CA SER A 368 -1.79 -11.89 -8.28
C SER A 368 -0.51 -11.19 -7.76
N GLU A 369 -0.67 -10.20 -6.88
CA GLU A 369 0.42 -9.39 -6.31
C GLU A 369 0.66 -9.70 -4.84
N LEU A 370 -0.39 -10.04 -4.09
CA LEU A 370 -0.33 -10.25 -2.65
C LEU A 370 -0.72 -11.68 -2.29
N GLN A 371 0.00 -12.23 -1.31
CA GLN A 371 -0.31 -13.50 -0.68
C GLN A 371 -0.61 -13.26 0.80
N LEU A 372 -1.79 -13.65 1.27
CA LEU A 372 -2.08 -13.64 2.70
C LEU A 372 -1.19 -14.66 3.43
N ARG A 373 -0.40 -14.20 4.39
CA ARG A 373 0.54 -15.03 5.16
C ARG A 373 -0.04 -15.44 6.50
N ASP A 374 -0.65 -14.49 7.20
CA ASP A 374 -1.29 -14.68 8.50
C ASP A 374 -2.36 -13.61 8.74
N HIS A 375 -3.20 -13.83 9.76
CA HIS A 375 -4.18 -12.89 10.25
C HIS A 375 -4.36 -13.01 11.77
N ALA A 376 -4.82 -11.93 12.39
CA ALA A 376 -5.17 -11.87 13.80
C ALA A 376 -6.57 -11.31 13.97
N CYS A 377 -7.36 -11.99 14.80
CA CYS A 377 -8.66 -11.54 15.25
C CYS A 377 -8.47 -10.62 16.46
N VAL A 378 -8.81 -9.35 16.31
CA VAL A 378 -8.57 -8.34 17.34
C VAL A 378 -9.84 -7.60 17.68
N PHE A 379 -9.82 -6.97 18.85
CA PHE A 379 -10.78 -5.96 19.22
C PHE A 379 -10.07 -4.71 19.71
N TRP A 380 -10.75 -3.57 19.64
CA TRP A 380 -10.23 -2.32 20.13
C TRP A 380 -10.36 -2.25 21.65
N ASP A 381 -9.22 -2.20 22.36
CA ASP A 381 -9.19 -2.10 23.82
C ASP A 381 -9.00 -0.64 24.23
N TYR A 382 -10.08 -0.03 24.71
CA TYR A 382 -10.11 1.36 25.17
C TYR A 382 -9.24 1.64 26.41
N THR A 383 -8.80 0.62 27.15
CA THR A 383 -7.91 0.81 28.30
C THR A 383 -6.47 1.11 27.88
N VAL A 384 -6.03 0.49 26.77
CA VAL A 384 -4.71 0.70 26.18
C VAL A 384 -4.73 1.61 24.96
N ASN A 385 -5.93 1.90 24.42
CA ASN A 385 -6.15 2.61 23.16
C ASN A 385 -5.36 1.98 22.00
N ASP A 386 -5.48 0.66 21.88
CA ASP A 386 -4.84 -0.14 20.83
C ASP A 386 -5.59 -1.49 20.62
N TRP A 387 -5.22 -2.23 19.59
CA TRP A 387 -5.74 -3.56 19.29
C TRP A 387 -5.26 -4.61 20.29
N SER A 388 -6.17 -5.49 20.72
CA SER A 388 -5.89 -6.62 21.60
C SER A 388 -6.48 -7.92 21.05
N THR A 389 -5.83 -9.05 21.34
CA THR A 389 -6.33 -10.40 20.99
C THR A 389 -7.01 -11.10 22.17
N THR A 390 -7.06 -10.48 23.36
CA THR A 390 -7.60 -11.11 24.57
C THR A 390 -9.09 -11.44 24.43
N GLY A 391 -9.44 -12.70 24.68
CA GLY A 391 -10.82 -13.18 24.53
C GLY A 391 -11.25 -13.49 23.10
N CYS A 392 -10.37 -13.31 22.11
CA CYS A 392 -10.61 -13.64 20.69
C CYS A 392 -9.71 -14.78 20.21
N ALA A 393 -10.26 -15.65 19.37
CA ALA A 393 -9.56 -16.75 18.71
C ALA A 393 -9.83 -16.75 17.21
N LYS A 394 -8.82 -17.07 16.41
CA LYS A 394 -8.94 -17.19 14.94
C LYS A 394 -9.34 -18.59 14.51
N GLY A 395 -10.19 -18.69 13.50
CA GLY A 395 -10.63 -19.93 12.86
C GLY A 395 -9.64 -20.39 11.78
N ARG A 396 -9.73 -21.67 11.37
CA ARG A 396 -8.81 -22.30 10.40
C ARG A 396 -9.34 -22.36 8.96
N ASP A 397 -10.42 -21.65 8.66
CA ASP A 397 -11.12 -21.74 7.36
C ASP A 397 -10.67 -20.66 6.37
N GLN A 398 -11.03 -20.81 5.08
CA GLN A 398 -10.73 -19.82 4.02
C GLN A 398 -11.38 -18.45 4.26
N PHE A 399 -12.47 -18.41 5.01
CA PHE A 399 -13.07 -17.17 5.50
C PHE A 399 -12.36 -16.79 6.79
N LEU A 400 -11.92 -15.53 6.92
CA LEU A 400 -11.21 -15.01 8.09
C LEU A 400 -12.15 -14.97 9.30
N ARG A 401 -12.35 -16.15 9.90
CA ARG A 401 -13.32 -16.37 10.99
C ARG A 401 -12.70 -16.04 12.32
N CYS A 402 -13.43 -15.31 13.14
CA CYS A 402 -13.06 -14.93 14.48
C CYS A 402 -14.13 -15.35 15.47
N ARG A 403 -13.71 -15.82 16.65
CA ARG A 403 -14.60 -16.13 17.76
C ARG A 403 -14.15 -15.37 18.99
N CYS A 404 -14.99 -14.47 19.49
CA CYS A 404 -14.74 -13.65 20.66
C CYS A 404 -15.78 -13.90 21.76
N ASN A 405 -15.45 -13.63 23.02
CA ASN A 405 -16.32 -13.86 24.18
C ASN A 405 -16.89 -12.57 24.81
N HIS A 406 -16.79 -11.45 24.12
CA HIS A 406 -17.25 -10.13 24.56
C HIS A 406 -17.86 -9.36 23.37
N THR A 407 -18.36 -8.15 23.61
CA THR A 407 -19.01 -7.28 22.60
C THR A 407 -18.30 -5.93 22.57
N THR A 408 -17.54 -5.67 21.51
CA THR A 408 -16.71 -4.45 21.32
C THR A 408 -16.55 -4.18 19.81
N ASN A 409 -15.69 -3.24 19.42
CA ASN A 409 -15.27 -3.06 18.03
C ASN A 409 -14.25 -4.12 17.62
N PHE A 410 -14.61 -4.95 16.63
CA PHE A 410 -13.78 -6.03 16.11
C PHE A 410 -13.20 -5.70 14.73
N ALA A 411 -12.00 -6.21 14.51
CA ALA A 411 -11.34 -6.16 13.21
C ALA A 411 -10.52 -7.44 12.97
N VAL A 412 -10.16 -7.67 11.70
CA VAL A 412 -9.13 -8.64 11.33
C VAL A 412 -7.93 -7.89 10.79
N LEU A 413 -6.81 -8.00 11.51
CA LEU A 413 -5.52 -7.52 11.03
C LEU A 413 -4.90 -8.62 10.18
N MET A 414 -4.51 -8.27 8.96
CA MET A 414 -3.90 -9.20 8.02
C MET A 414 -2.43 -8.88 7.85
N ALA A 415 -1.65 -9.89 7.51
CA ALA A 415 -0.25 -9.79 7.13
C ALA A 415 -0.07 -10.40 5.74
N PHE A 416 0.26 -9.57 4.76
CA PHE A 416 0.49 -9.96 3.38
C PHE A 416 1.99 -10.09 3.08
N GLN A 417 2.31 -10.96 2.14
CA GLN A 417 3.62 -11.09 1.52
C GLN A 417 3.49 -10.77 0.03
N ILE A 418 4.42 -9.96 -0.50
CA ILE A 418 4.44 -9.57 -1.92
C ILE A 418 4.89 -10.76 -2.78
N LYS A 419 4.16 -11.02 -3.87
CA LYS A 419 4.52 -11.99 -4.91
C LYS A 419 5.36 -11.30 -5.98
N TYR A 420 6.67 -11.47 -5.91
CA TYR A 420 7.59 -10.94 -6.92
C TYR A 420 7.44 -11.67 -8.26
N LYS A 421 7.28 -10.90 -9.35
CA LYS A 421 7.23 -11.42 -10.72
C LYS A 421 8.62 -11.31 -11.35
N TYR A 422 9.26 -12.45 -11.60
CA TYR A 422 10.59 -12.50 -12.20
C TYR A 422 10.48 -12.49 -13.73
N ALA A 423 10.93 -11.40 -14.37
CA ALA A 423 10.94 -11.29 -15.82
C ALA A 423 12.03 -12.18 -16.45
N LYS A 424 11.62 -13.31 -17.04
CA LYS A 424 12.50 -14.27 -17.74
C LYS A 424 13.23 -13.75 -19.00
N PRO A 425 12.69 -12.81 -19.82
CA PRO A 425 13.31 -12.47 -21.11
C PRO A 425 14.64 -11.69 -21.01
N LEU A 426 14.85 -10.89 -19.94
CA LEU A 426 16.04 -10.04 -19.80
C LEU A 426 17.28 -10.80 -19.30
N GLU A 427 17.09 -12.01 -18.77
CA GLU A 427 18.15 -12.88 -18.27
C GLU A 427 19.02 -13.44 -19.41
N TYR A 428 18.43 -13.84 -20.54
CA TYR A 428 19.19 -14.45 -21.65
C TYR A 428 20.14 -13.49 -22.35
N ILE A 429 19.69 -12.26 -22.64
CA ILE A 429 20.53 -11.23 -23.26
C ILE A 429 21.70 -10.89 -22.33
N SER A 430 21.43 -10.81 -21.03
CA SER A 430 22.43 -10.54 -19.99
C SER A 430 23.47 -11.66 -19.89
N TYR A 431 23.06 -12.94 -19.85
CA TYR A 431 24.02 -14.05 -19.79
C TYR A 431 24.97 -14.10 -20.99
N ILE A 432 24.47 -13.89 -22.20
CA ILE A 432 25.29 -13.93 -23.42
C ILE A 432 26.28 -12.76 -23.42
N GLY A 433 25.80 -11.54 -23.15
CA GLY A 433 26.65 -10.35 -23.11
C GLY A 433 27.72 -10.42 -22.03
N VAL A 434 27.35 -10.88 -20.83
CA VAL A 434 28.27 -11.04 -19.70
C VAL A 434 29.27 -12.18 -19.96
N GLY A 435 28.83 -13.29 -20.55
CA GLY A 435 29.72 -14.39 -20.94
C GLY A 435 30.79 -13.98 -21.96
N LEU A 436 30.40 -13.22 -22.99
CA LEU A 436 31.31 -12.58 -23.96
C LEU A 436 32.35 -11.70 -23.25
N SER A 437 31.88 -10.85 -22.33
CA SER A 437 32.71 -9.93 -21.56
C SER A 437 33.74 -10.65 -20.70
N ILE A 438 33.33 -11.69 -19.96
CA ILE A 438 34.22 -12.51 -19.11
C ILE A 438 35.33 -13.12 -19.96
N ALA A 439 35.01 -13.73 -21.11
CA ALA A 439 35.99 -14.33 -21.99
C ALA A 439 37.02 -13.29 -22.50
N GLY A 440 36.53 -12.13 -22.96
CA GLY A 440 37.39 -11.03 -23.41
C GLY A 440 38.29 -10.50 -22.30
N LEU A 441 37.78 -10.33 -21.08
CA LEU A 441 38.55 -9.87 -19.92
C LEU A 441 39.65 -10.87 -19.52
N VAL A 442 39.36 -12.17 -19.52
CA VAL A 442 40.36 -13.22 -19.23
C VAL A 442 41.49 -13.19 -20.26
N ILE A 443 41.16 -13.13 -21.56
CA ILE A 443 42.16 -13.03 -22.63
C ILE A 443 43.02 -11.77 -22.44
N THR A 444 42.39 -10.64 -22.12
CA THR A 444 43.08 -9.37 -21.92
C THR A 444 44.03 -9.43 -20.71
N ILE A 445 43.61 -10.03 -19.59
CA ILE A 445 44.45 -10.21 -18.40
C ILE A 445 45.67 -11.09 -18.72
N LEU A 446 45.47 -12.23 -19.40
CA LEU A 446 46.56 -13.10 -19.82
C LEU A 446 47.54 -12.36 -20.73
N PHE A 447 47.04 -11.65 -21.75
CA PHE A 447 47.87 -10.87 -22.66
C PHE A 447 48.70 -9.80 -21.93
N GLN A 448 48.11 -9.10 -20.95
CA GLN A 448 48.82 -8.11 -20.14
C GLN A 448 49.89 -8.73 -19.24
N ILE A 449 49.64 -9.91 -18.68
CA ILE A 449 50.64 -10.65 -17.89
C ILE A 449 51.82 -11.08 -18.78
N PHE A 450 51.56 -11.58 -19.99
CA PHE A 450 52.61 -11.97 -20.94
C PHE A 450 53.43 -10.77 -21.45
N THR A 451 52.78 -9.65 -21.74
CA THR A 451 53.44 -8.42 -22.21
C THR A 451 54.02 -7.55 -21.09
N ARG A 452 53.93 -8.00 -19.82
CA ARG A 452 54.43 -7.25 -18.66
C ARG A 452 55.90 -6.83 -18.78
N LYS A 453 56.74 -7.62 -19.47
CA LYS A 453 58.16 -7.31 -19.66
C LYS A 453 58.43 -6.16 -20.66
N THR A 454 57.47 -5.82 -21.52
CA THR A 454 57.66 -4.81 -22.59
C THR A 454 57.02 -3.46 -22.26
N ARG A 455 56.11 -3.39 -21.30
CA ARG A 455 55.34 -2.18 -20.95
C ARG A 455 55.75 -1.62 -19.58
N LYS A 456 55.61 -0.30 -19.38
CA LYS A 456 55.86 0.36 -18.09
C LYS A 456 54.98 -0.27 -16.99
N SER A 457 55.60 -0.69 -15.88
CA SER A 457 54.95 -1.43 -14.79
C SER A 457 53.72 -0.70 -14.20
N SER A 458 53.70 0.64 -14.21
CA SER A 458 52.58 1.42 -13.69
C SER A 458 51.32 1.35 -14.56
N VAL A 459 51.46 1.31 -15.88
CA VAL A 459 50.32 1.27 -16.82
C VAL A 459 49.70 -0.14 -16.84
N THR A 460 50.55 -1.16 -16.83
CA THR A 460 50.10 -2.55 -16.75
C THR A 460 49.34 -2.82 -15.45
N TRP A 461 49.77 -2.26 -14.31
CA TRP A 461 49.08 -2.44 -13.03
C TRP A 461 47.66 -1.87 -13.01
N MET A 462 47.47 -0.64 -13.52
CA MET A 462 46.14 -0.01 -13.52
C MET A 462 45.16 -0.70 -14.48
N LEU A 463 45.65 -1.15 -15.63
CA LEU A 463 44.83 -1.85 -16.61
C LEU A 463 44.47 -3.26 -16.13
N VAL A 464 45.39 -3.98 -15.48
CA VAL A 464 45.09 -5.28 -14.86
C VAL A 464 44.08 -5.10 -13.71
N SER A 465 44.24 -4.07 -12.87
CA SER A 465 43.32 -3.80 -11.76
C SER A 465 41.90 -3.49 -12.25
N LEU A 466 41.77 -2.72 -13.33
CA LEU A 466 40.49 -2.44 -14.00
C LEU A 466 39.85 -3.71 -14.58
N CYS A 467 40.63 -4.53 -15.32
CA CYS A 467 40.12 -5.77 -15.88
C CYS A 467 39.71 -6.76 -14.77
N PHE A 468 40.46 -6.81 -13.67
CA PHE A 468 40.17 -7.66 -12.53
C PHE A 468 38.88 -7.25 -11.80
N SER A 469 38.69 -5.96 -11.53
CA SER A 469 37.45 -5.47 -10.91
C SER A 469 36.23 -5.70 -11.80
N MET A 470 36.35 -5.48 -13.12
CA MET A 470 35.28 -5.77 -14.08
C MET A 470 34.98 -7.28 -14.16
N LEU A 471 36.01 -8.14 -14.13
CA LEU A 471 35.82 -9.59 -14.18
C LEU A 471 35.02 -10.08 -12.97
N ILE A 472 35.40 -9.64 -11.77
CA ILE A 472 34.69 -10.02 -10.54
C ILE A 472 33.26 -9.49 -10.56
N PHE A 473 33.05 -8.22 -10.95
CA PHE A 473 31.71 -7.66 -11.10
C PHE A 473 30.81 -8.54 -11.98
N ASN A 474 31.29 -8.93 -13.17
CA ASN A 474 30.52 -9.75 -14.11
C ASN A 474 30.18 -11.14 -13.55
N ILE A 475 31.10 -11.78 -12.81
CA ILE A 475 30.86 -13.07 -12.15
C ILE A 475 29.78 -12.95 -11.07
N ILE A 476 29.88 -11.92 -10.23
CA ILE A 476 28.91 -11.70 -9.16
C ILE A 476 27.56 -11.27 -9.73
N PHE A 477 27.54 -10.55 -10.86
CA PHE A 477 26.31 -10.12 -11.52
C PHE A 477 25.48 -11.30 -12.02
N ILE A 478 26.14 -12.33 -12.55
CA ILE A 478 25.49 -13.62 -12.86
C ILE A 478 24.82 -14.21 -11.61
N SER A 479 25.55 -14.26 -10.49
CA SER A 479 24.98 -14.73 -9.22
C SER A 479 23.86 -13.84 -8.68
N GLY A 480 23.85 -12.55 -9.03
CA GLY A 480 22.83 -11.59 -8.59
C GLY A 480 21.54 -11.64 -9.41
N ILE A 481 21.63 -12.01 -10.70
CA ILE A 481 20.46 -12.32 -11.53
C ILE A 481 19.85 -13.66 -11.10
N GLU A 482 20.69 -14.66 -10.80
CA GLU A 482 20.25 -15.98 -10.35
C GLU A 482 19.85 -15.95 -8.86
N ASN A 483 18.75 -15.26 -8.53
CA ASN A 483 18.23 -15.25 -7.18
C ASN A 483 17.74 -16.67 -6.79
N LYS A 484 18.41 -17.31 -5.83
CA LYS A 484 18.04 -18.64 -5.32
C LYS A 484 16.62 -18.68 -4.76
N ASN A 485 16.13 -17.57 -4.18
CA ASN A 485 14.74 -17.47 -3.72
C ASN A 485 13.74 -17.55 -4.88
N ALA A 486 14.08 -16.99 -6.04
CA ALA A 486 13.27 -17.10 -7.27
C ALA A 486 13.20 -18.55 -7.77
N ARG A 487 14.34 -19.27 -7.73
CA ARG A 487 14.43 -20.67 -8.18
C ARG A 487 13.61 -21.62 -7.29
N ASN A 488 13.65 -21.42 -5.97
CA ASN A 488 12.84 -22.18 -5.03
C ASN A 488 11.34 -21.92 -5.22
N HIS A 489 10.95 -20.71 -5.64
CA HIS A 489 9.57 -20.39 -6.00
C HIS A 489 9.13 -21.04 -7.34
N SER A 490 10.03 -21.27 -8.29
CA SER A 490 9.69 -21.79 -9.63
C SER A 490 9.74 -23.32 -9.77
N SER A 491 10.56 -24.02 -8.98
CA SER A 491 10.81 -25.47 -9.17
C SER A 491 9.81 -26.39 -8.45
N ASN A 492 9.01 -25.87 -7.53
CA ASN A 492 8.10 -26.66 -6.70
C ASN A 492 6.62 -26.36 -6.98
N THR A 493 6.22 -26.21 -8.25
CA THR A 493 4.78 -26.09 -8.60
C THR A 493 3.93 -27.29 -8.18
N THR A 494 4.54 -28.40 -7.74
CA THR A 494 3.84 -29.59 -7.23
C THR A 494 4.25 -30.04 -5.82
N SER A 495 5.21 -29.40 -5.16
CA SER A 495 5.54 -29.68 -3.74
C SER A 495 5.60 -28.44 -2.84
N TYR A 496 5.48 -27.22 -3.37
CA TYR A 496 5.50 -25.98 -2.59
C TYR A 496 4.23 -25.77 -1.77
N TYR A 497 3.11 -26.42 -2.13
CA TYR A 497 1.95 -26.49 -1.25
C TYR A 497 2.23 -27.25 0.06
N GLN A 498 3.36 -27.97 0.18
CA GLN A 498 3.66 -28.82 1.33
C GLN A 498 4.85 -28.36 2.20
N GLN A 499 5.58 -27.28 1.85
CA GLN A 499 6.80 -26.91 2.60
C GLN A 499 7.01 -25.42 2.92
N HIS A 500 6.02 -24.57 2.66
CA HIS A 500 5.78 -23.41 3.51
C HIS A 500 4.32 -23.54 3.94
N LEU A 501 4.11 -24.13 5.12
CA LEU A 501 2.84 -23.97 5.79
C LEU A 501 2.49 -22.46 5.70
N PRO A 502 1.21 -22.07 5.46
CA PRO A 502 0.76 -20.76 5.97
C PRO A 502 1.31 -20.65 7.38
N TYR A 503 1.72 -19.48 7.86
CA TYR A 503 2.03 -19.38 9.28
C TYR A 503 0.70 -19.50 10.05
N ASP A 504 0.08 -20.69 9.99
CA ASP A 504 -1.10 -21.20 10.66
C ASP A 504 -0.63 -21.53 12.06
N THR A 505 -0.20 -20.47 12.74
CA THR A 505 -0.19 -20.49 14.17
C THR A 505 -1.63 -20.66 14.59
N ALA A 506 -1.96 -21.77 15.25
CA ALA A 506 -3.26 -21.89 15.93
C ALA A 506 -3.46 -20.76 16.97
N SER A 507 -2.38 -20.09 17.38
CA SER A 507 -2.40 -18.92 18.26
C SER A 507 -2.79 -17.64 17.53
N ASN A 508 -3.75 -16.93 18.10
CA ASN A 508 -4.15 -15.59 17.68
C ASN A 508 -3.19 -14.54 18.27
N THR A 509 -2.08 -14.28 17.58
CA THR A 509 -1.06 -13.30 18.02
C THR A 509 -1.24 -11.97 17.34
N LEU A 510 -1.10 -10.87 18.10
CA LEU A 510 -1.16 -9.52 17.53
C LEU A 510 -0.02 -9.31 16.53
N LEU A 511 -0.37 -8.84 15.34
CA LEU A 511 0.57 -8.53 14.27
C LEU A 511 1.14 -7.12 14.47
N THR A 512 2.33 -6.87 13.95
CA THR A 512 2.99 -5.55 14.01
C THR A 512 2.91 -4.76 12.71
N SER A 513 2.60 -5.41 11.59
CA SER A 513 2.58 -4.79 10.26
C SER A 513 1.65 -5.54 9.32
N ASP A 514 1.02 -4.82 8.39
CA ASP A 514 0.18 -5.37 7.33
C ASP A 514 0.98 -6.03 6.19
N MET A 515 2.25 -5.65 6.08
CA MET A 515 3.20 -6.18 5.12
C MET A 515 4.32 -6.90 5.86
N VAL A 516 4.64 -8.11 5.39
CA VAL A 516 5.75 -8.90 5.86
C VAL A 516 6.82 -8.92 4.78
N ASP A 517 7.98 -8.37 5.13
CA ASP A 517 9.17 -8.48 4.31
C ASP A 517 9.58 -9.97 4.23
N PRO A 518 9.98 -10.49 3.05
CA PRO A 518 10.48 -11.85 2.95
C PRO A 518 11.68 -12.05 3.89
N PRO A 519 11.92 -13.30 4.33
CA PRO A 519 13.05 -13.60 5.20
C PRO A 519 14.35 -13.12 4.57
N ALA A 520 15.16 -12.40 5.35
CA ALA A 520 16.39 -11.79 4.86
C ALA A 520 17.35 -12.87 4.33
N ASP A 521 17.45 -13.00 2.99
CA ASP A 521 18.50 -13.82 2.39
C ASP A 521 19.83 -13.08 2.48
N SER A 522 20.60 -13.46 3.49
CA SER A 522 21.97 -12.98 3.72
C SER A 522 22.85 -13.13 2.47
N SER A 523 22.64 -14.18 1.66
CA SER A 523 23.42 -14.44 0.44
C SER A 523 23.21 -13.35 -0.59
N CYS A 524 21.95 -13.04 -0.89
CA CYS A 524 21.58 -12.03 -1.87
C CYS A 524 21.97 -10.61 -1.40
N THR A 525 22.03 -10.35 -0.10
CA THR A 525 22.50 -9.06 0.46
C THR A 525 24.00 -8.92 0.28
N VAL A 526 24.76 -9.98 0.57
CA VAL A 526 26.20 -10.01 0.32
C VAL A 526 26.50 -9.82 -1.17
N VAL A 527 25.74 -10.48 -2.05
CA VAL A 527 25.87 -10.32 -3.51
C VAL A 527 25.67 -8.85 -3.91
N ALA A 528 24.60 -8.20 -3.43
CA ALA A 528 24.33 -6.79 -3.71
C ALA A 528 25.42 -5.83 -3.20
N VAL A 529 25.96 -6.08 -2.00
CA VAL A 529 27.07 -5.30 -1.44
C VAL A 529 28.34 -5.43 -2.29
N LEU A 530 28.71 -6.66 -2.68
CA LEU A 530 29.88 -6.89 -3.51
C LEU A 530 29.71 -6.28 -4.90
N LEU A 531 28.52 -6.40 -5.46
CA LEU A 531 28.14 -5.83 -6.74
C LEU A 531 28.29 -4.31 -6.77
N HIS A 532 27.79 -3.63 -5.74
CA HIS A 532 27.95 -2.20 -5.55
C HIS A 532 29.44 -1.81 -5.44
N TYR A 533 30.21 -2.54 -4.63
CA TYR A 533 31.64 -2.28 -4.43
C TYR A 533 32.45 -2.42 -5.73
N PHE A 534 32.29 -3.54 -6.46
CA PHE A 534 33.06 -3.77 -7.67
C PHE A 534 32.65 -2.84 -8.81
N LEU A 535 31.39 -2.41 -8.89
CA LEU A 535 30.98 -1.38 -9.85
C LEU A 535 31.61 -0.01 -9.53
N LEU A 536 31.65 0.40 -8.26
CA LEU A 536 32.34 1.63 -7.87
C LEU A 536 33.85 1.52 -8.11
N ALA A 537 34.45 0.36 -7.83
CA ALA A 537 35.86 0.12 -8.08
C ALA A 537 36.19 0.22 -9.58
N THR A 538 35.34 -0.28 -10.47
CA THR A 538 35.57 -0.18 -11.92
C THR A 538 35.48 1.26 -12.40
N PHE A 539 34.53 2.05 -11.90
CA PHE A 539 34.48 3.50 -12.16
C PHE A 539 35.74 4.22 -11.66
N MET A 540 36.18 3.93 -10.43
CA MET A 540 37.40 4.53 -9.87
C MET A 540 38.66 4.15 -10.65
N TRP A 541 38.84 2.86 -10.98
CA TRP A 541 39.97 2.43 -11.79
C TRP A 541 39.93 3.02 -13.20
N THR A 542 38.75 3.24 -13.77
CA THR A 542 38.61 3.91 -15.07
C THR A 542 39.02 5.38 -14.98
N ALA A 543 38.58 6.10 -13.94
CA ALA A 543 38.97 7.47 -13.69
C ALA A 543 40.50 7.61 -13.46
N LEU A 544 41.08 6.70 -12.67
CA LEU A 544 42.51 6.67 -12.39
C LEU A 544 43.35 6.34 -13.65
N ASN A 545 42.89 5.39 -14.48
CA ASN A 545 43.51 5.11 -15.78
C ASN A 545 43.46 6.34 -16.71
N SER A 546 42.31 7.03 -16.78
CA SER A 546 42.14 8.25 -17.56
C SER A 546 43.06 9.38 -17.07
N ALA A 547 43.14 9.60 -15.75
CA ALA A 547 44.04 10.58 -15.15
C ALA A 547 45.51 10.23 -15.41
N GLN A 548 45.89 8.95 -15.34
CA GLN A 548 47.24 8.51 -15.67
C GLN A 548 47.58 8.80 -17.14
N LEU A 549 46.68 8.48 -18.07
CA LEU A 549 46.89 8.75 -19.49
C LEU A 549 47.06 10.26 -19.75
N TYR A 550 46.22 11.08 -19.13
CA TYR A 550 46.30 12.53 -19.20
C TYR A 550 47.65 13.08 -18.68
N LEU A 551 48.11 12.58 -17.52
CA LEU A 551 49.40 12.97 -16.96
C LEU A 551 50.58 12.50 -17.81
N LEU A 552 50.49 11.32 -18.45
CA LEU A 552 51.52 10.83 -19.37
C LEU A 552 51.61 11.70 -20.63
N LEU A 553 50.49 12.22 -21.12
CA LEU A 553 50.45 13.14 -22.27
C LEU A 553 51.05 14.51 -21.92
N LEU A 554 50.74 15.07 -20.74
CA LEU A 554 51.24 16.40 -20.34
C LEU A 554 52.66 16.41 -19.78
N ARG A 555 53.06 15.36 -19.05
CA ARG A 555 54.36 15.26 -18.38
C ARG A 555 55.30 14.29 -19.07
N ALA A 556 55.43 14.41 -20.39
CA ALA A 556 56.26 13.54 -21.23
C ALA A 556 57.73 13.36 -20.76
N MET A 557 58.24 14.18 -19.85
CA MET A 557 59.65 14.23 -19.44
C MET A 557 59.93 14.11 -17.92
N LYS A 558 58.93 13.91 -17.04
CA LYS A 558 59.17 13.76 -15.58
C LYS A 558 58.86 12.33 -15.08
N PRO A 559 59.76 11.69 -14.31
CA PRO A 559 59.47 10.39 -13.70
C PRO A 559 58.31 10.49 -12.71
N LEU A 560 57.47 9.45 -12.68
CA LEU A 560 56.36 9.36 -11.72
C LEU A 560 56.91 9.25 -10.29
N PRO A 561 56.19 9.78 -9.27
CA PRO A 561 56.60 9.67 -7.87
C PRO A 561 56.83 8.21 -7.45
N GLY A 562 57.83 7.95 -6.59
CA GLY A 562 58.18 6.57 -6.18
C GLY A 562 57.04 5.78 -5.52
N HIS A 563 56.15 6.47 -4.79
CA HIS A 563 54.99 5.85 -4.12
C HIS A 563 53.69 5.90 -4.94
N PHE A 564 53.72 6.37 -6.19
CA PHE A 564 52.53 6.61 -7.01
C PHE A 564 51.61 5.39 -7.17
N LEU A 565 52.20 4.20 -7.34
CA LEU A 565 51.43 2.95 -7.51
C LEU A 565 50.68 2.55 -6.24
N VAL A 566 51.29 2.79 -5.07
CA VAL A 566 50.67 2.51 -3.77
C VAL A 566 49.54 3.50 -3.52
N THR A 567 49.78 4.80 -3.73
CA THR A 567 48.76 5.85 -3.55
C THR A 567 47.52 5.61 -4.41
N ILE A 568 47.70 5.27 -5.69
CA ILE A 568 46.58 4.98 -6.59
C ILE A 568 45.84 3.70 -6.21
N SER A 569 46.55 2.69 -5.71
CA SER A 569 45.91 1.45 -5.25
C SER A 569 45.08 1.68 -3.98
N VAL A 570 45.56 2.52 -3.05
CA VAL A 570 44.80 2.93 -1.86
C VAL A 570 43.55 3.71 -2.26
N ILE A 571 43.66 4.62 -3.23
CA ILE A 571 42.51 5.41 -3.72
C ILE A 571 41.50 4.51 -4.46
N GLY A 572 41.97 3.70 -5.40
CA GLY A 572 41.12 2.89 -6.29
C GLY A 572 40.33 1.80 -5.59
N TRP A 573 40.86 1.24 -4.50
CA TRP A 573 40.13 0.25 -3.69
C TRP A 573 39.51 0.84 -2.42
N GLY A 574 40.13 1.88 -1.83
CA GLY A 574 39.71 2.46 -0.56
C GLY A 574 38.46 3.32 -0.65
N ILE A 575 38.37 4.24 -1.62
CA ILE A 575 37.20 5.13 -1.73
C ILE A 575 35.91 4.34 -1.99
N PRO A 576 35.86 3.37 -2.94
CA PRO A 576 34.69 2.50 -3.11
C PRO A 576 34.26 1.80 -1.82
N ALA A 577 35.20 1.30 -1.03
CA ALA A 577 34.91 0.61 0.23
C ALA A 577 34.24 1.54 1.25
N VAL A 578 34.72 2.78 1.38
CA VAL A 578 34.13 3.78 2.30
C VAL A 578 32.72 4.14 1.86
N VAL A 579 32.49 4.36 0.57
CA VAL A 579 31.16 4.69 0.02
C VAL A 579 30.17 3.56 0.27
N VAL A 580 30.55 2.31 0.00
CA VAL A 580 29.70 1.15 0.30
C VAL A 580 29.43 1.02 1.79
N ALA A 581 30.41 1.25 2.66
CA ALA A 581 30.21 1.21 4.11
C ALA A 581 29.22 2.29 4.60
N VAL A 582 29.34 3.52 4.10
CA VAL A 582 28.42 4.62 4.45
C VAL A 582 27.01 4.36 3.93
N THR A 583 26.89 3.93 2.68
CA THR A 583 25.58 3.63 2.06
C THR A 583 24.88 2.45 2.73
N LEU A 584 25.60 1.36 3.00
CA LEU A 584 25.07 0.23 3.77
C LEU A 584 24.71 0.65 5.20
N GLY A 585 25.56 1.44 5.86
CA GLY A 585 25.29 1.93 7.22
C GLY A 585 24.06 2.82 7.30
N ALA A 586 23.86 3.71 6.32
CA ALA A 586 22.71 4.60 6.25
C ALA A 586 21.40 3.84 6.00
N THR A 587 21.39 2.87 5.08
CA THR A 587 20.18 2.12 4.72
C THR A 587 19.85 1.01 5.72
N TYR A 588 20.85 0.37 6.33
CA TYR A 588 20.63 -0.70 7.32
C TYR A 588 20.16 -0.15 8.67
N ARG A 589 20.47 1.12 8.97
CA ARG A 589 20.02 1.81 10.20
C ARG A 589 18.50 1.96 10.27
N GLU A 590 17.81 1.96 9.13
CA GLU A 590 16.34 1.93 9.06
C GLU A 590 15.74 0.53 9.33
N GLY A 591 16.59 -0.47 9.63
CA GLY A 591 16.15 -1.81 10.04
C GLY A 591 15.58 -2.68 8.93
N ARG A 592 15.69 -2.27 7.65
CA ARG A 592 15.07 -2.98 6.52
C ARG A 592 16.09 -3.30 5.43
N ALA A 593 16.40 -4.58 5.23
CA ALA A 593 17.30 -5.04 4.17
C ALA A 593 16.82 -4.65 2.76
N LEU A 594 15.50 -4.58 2.56
CA LEU A 594 14.86 -4.17 1.30
C LEU A 594 15.07 -2.71 0.92
N ASN A 595 15.43 -1.85 1.89
CA ASN A 595 15.77 -0.46 1.57
C ASN A 595 17.14 -0.37 0.88
N TYR A 596 18.01 -1.35 1.10
CA TYR A 596 19.29 -1.45 0.39
C TYR A 596 19.16 -2.22 -0.93
N ARG A 597 18.40 -3.34 -0.95
CA ARG A 597 18.37 -4.31 -2.06
C ARG A 597 16.95 -4.63 -2.53
N GLN A 598 16.77 -4.92 -3.82
CA GLN A 598 15.53 -5.48 -4.36
C GLN A 598 15.47 -7.02 -4.21
N GLU A 599 14.27 -7.61 -4.16
CA GLU A 599 14.11 -9.08 -4.08
C GLU A 599 14.06 -9.75 -5.44
N GLU A 600 13.56 -9.07 -6.47
CA GLU A 600 13.46 -9.62 -7.83
C GLU A 600 14.84 -9.98 -8.41
N PHE A 601 15.85 -9.21 -8.03
CA PHE A 601 17.24 -9.39 -8.42
C PHE A 601 18.12 -8.87 -7.28
N CYS A 602 19.25 -9.52 -7.02
CA CYS A 602 20.14 -9.17 -5.89
C CYS A 602 20.98 -7.91 -6.19
N TRP A 603 20.32 -6.77 -6.41
CA TRP A 603 20.93 -5.48 -6.69
C TRP A 603 20.36 -4.37 -5.80
N LEU A 604 21.00 -3.19 -5.82
CA LEU A 604 20.55 -2.00 -5.12
C LEU A 604 19.08 -1.66 -5.44
N ALA A 605 18.33 -1.29 -4.40
CA ALA A 605 16.94 -0.88 -4.56
C ALA A 605 16.83 0.41 -5.38
N ALA A 606 15.88 0.42 -6.32
CA ALA A 606 15.62 1.52 -7.25
C ALA A 606 14.14 1.93 -7.30
N LEU A 607 13.27 0.96 -7.05
CA LEU A 607 11.83 1.08 -7.19
C LEU A 607 11.18 1.29 -5.81
N ASP A 608 10.09 2.04 -5.80
CA ASP A 608 9.19 2.16 -4.66
C ASP A 608 8.14 1.02 -4.66
N GLN A 609 7.21 1.05 -3.69
CA GLN A 609 6.14 0.05 -3.58
C GLN A 609 5.19 0.05 -4.79
N ASN A 610 5.11 1.16 -5.53
CA ASN A 610 4.26 1.33 -6.70
C ASN A 610 5.00 0.99 -8.00
N HIS A 611 6.20 0.41 -7.91
CA HIS A 611 7.08 0.11 -9.05
C HIS A 611 7.49 1.35 -9.84
N ASN A 612 7.52 2.53 -9.20
CA ASN A 612 8.05 3.75 -9.77
C ASN A 612 9.50 3.97 -9.31
N PHE A 613 10.31 4.55 -10.18
CA PHE A 613 11.69 4.87 -9.85
C PHE A 613 11.74 5.99 -8.79
N SER A 614 12.37 5.72 -7.64
CA SER A 614 12.43 6.68 -6.54
C SER A 614 13.85 7.16 -6.28
N MET A 615 14.02 8.49 -6.26
CA MET A 615 15.31 9.14 -5.97
C MET A 615 15.77 8.97 -4.52
N GLN A 616 14.87 8.57 -3.61
CA GLN A 616 15.22 8.28 -2.20
C GLN A 616 15.91 6.91 -2.05
N LYS A 617 15.78 6.03 -3.04
CA LYS A 617 16.38 4.70 -3.01
C LYS A 617 17.87 4.77 -3.40
N PRO A 618 18.71 3.85 -2.86
CA PRO A 618 20.15 3.99 -2.94
C PRO A 618 20.71 3.82 -4.35
N MET A 619 20.00 3.21 -5.31
CA MET A 619 20.53 2.97 -6.66
C MET A 619 21.05 4.24 -7.35
N LEU A 620 20.50 5.43 -7.10
CA LEU A 620 20.98 6.66 -7.76
C LEU A 620 21.95 7.45 -6.88
N TRP A 621 21.57 7.75 -5.63
CA TRP A 621 22.39 8.60 -4.76
C TRP A 621 23.71 7.93 -4.33
N SER A 622 23.76 6.60 -4.19
CA SER A 622 24.99 5.90 -3.80
C SER A 622 26.16 6.09 -4.80
N PHE A 623 25.86 6.31 -6.08
CA PHE A 623 26.86 6.60 -7.11
C PHE A 623 27.14 8.09 -7.31
N LEU A 624 26.27 8.98 -6.82
CA LEU A 624 26.47 10.44 -6.88
C LEU A 624 27.24 10.97 -5.66
N LEU A 625 27.14 10.32 -4.51
CA LEU A 625 27.86 10.66 -3.28
C LEU A 625 29.40 10.79 -3.45
N PRO A 626 30.08 9.99 -4.29
CA PRO A 626 31.51 10.16 -4.57
C PRO A 626 31.84 11.38 -5.45
N VAL A 627 30.84 11.97 -6.11
CA VAL A 627 30.98 13.08 -7.08
C VAL A 627 30.58 14.43 -6.48
N ALA A 628 29.64 14.41 -5.52
CA ALA A 628 29.23 15.55 -4.71
C ALA A 628 30.22 15.83 -3.57
#